data_AF-A0A392NSN5-F1
#
_entry.id   AF-A0A392NSN5-F1
#
_cell.length_a   1.000
_cell.length_b   1.000
_cell.length_c   1.000
_cell.angle_alpha   90.00
_cell.angle_beta   90.00
_cell.angle_gamma   90.00
#
_symmetry.space_group_name_H-M   'P 1'
#
loop_
_entity.id
_entity.type
_entity.pdbx_description
1 polymer ?
#
loop_
_entity_poly.entity_id
_entity_poly.type
_entity_poly.pdbx_seq_one_letter_code
_entity_poly.pdbx_strand_id
1 'polypeptide(L)'
;MRLRVATVVCISGVTNDSKDPSVDTFKSAAFHILKRFGVDFEALSLKIESRGVPPNGGGVVVLSLPIVQSLTAVNWIDEGFVKKIRGVTFSTKVSSQFESSMIRAARGIINPLVSDVHIFTDHRSGPPAG
;
A
#
# COMPACT_ATOMS: atom_id res chain seq x y z
N MET A 1 -1.61 -7.10 35.70
CA MET A 1 -1.43 -7.75 34.38
C MET A 1 -2.12 -6.88 33.34
N ARG A 2 -1.39 -6.01 32.62
CA ARG A 2 -1.99 -5.17 31.56
C ARG A 2 -2.29 -6.08 30.36
N LEU A 3 -3.57 -6.25 30.03
CA LEU A 3 -3.98 -6.84 28.76
C LEU A 3 -3.36 -5.99 27.64
N ARG A 4 -2.43 -6.58 26.88
CA ARG A 4 -1.94 -5.95 25.66
C ARG A 4 -3.06 -6.14 24.64
N VAL A 5 -3.64 -5.05 24.15
CA VAL A 5 -4.72 -5.06 23.14
C VAL A 5 -4.12 -4.71 21.77
N ALA A 6 -4.58 -5.38 20.72
CA ALA A 6 -4.22 -5.03 19.33
C ALA A 6 -4.55 -3.56 19.08
N THR A 7 -3.63 -2.84 18.44
CA THR A 7 -3.74 -1.38 18.31
C THR A 7 -4.37 -1.04 16.98
N VAL A 8 -5.54 -0.40 17.01
CA VAL A 8 -6.19 0.18 15.85
C VAL A 8 -6.05 1.69 15.92
N VAL A 9 -5.45 2.28 14.89
CA VAL A 9 -5.23 3.73 14.79
C VAL A 9 -5.89 4.25 13.53
N CYS A 10 -6.66 5.32 13.68
CA CYS A 10 -7.19 6.09 12.56
C CYS A 10 -6.29 7.31 12.34
N ILE A 11 -5.72 7.43 11.15
CA ILE A 11 -4.82 8.52 10.77
C ILE A 11 -5.48 9.30 9.63
N SER A 12 -5.57 10.62 9.79
CA SER A 12 -6.06 11.52 8.77
C SER A 12 -4.93 12.38 8.19
N GLY A 13 -5.01 12.69 6.89
CA GLY A 13 -4.00 13.51 6.23
C GLY A 13 -3.93 13.31 4.71
N VAL A 14 -2.74 13.53 4.16
CA VAL A 14 -2.43 13.28 2.75
C VAL A 14 -1.98 11.83 2.59
N THR A 15 -2.59 11.08 1.67
CA THR A 15 -2.27 9.67 1.44
C THR A 15 -1.23 9.46 0.34
N ASN A 16 -0.98 10.49 -0.46
CA ASN A 16 0.02 10.48 -1.53
C ASN A 16 0.50 11.91 -1.82
N ASP A 17 1.81 12.14 -1.71
CA ASP A 17 2.49 13.37 -2.10
C ASP A 17 3.77 13.03 -2.89
N SER A 18 4.39 14.05 -3.47
CA SER A 18 5.67 13.98 -4.16
C SER A 18 6.89 13.76 -3.26
N LYS A 19 6.80 14.10 -1.96
CA LYS A 19 7.94 14.05 -1.03
C LYS A 19 8.07 12.72 -0.29
N ASP A 20 6.93 12.16 0.11
CA ASP A 20 6.84 10.97 0.97
C ASP A 20 6.31 9.74 0.21
N PRO A 21 6.67 8.51 0.62
CA PRO A 21 6.11 7.32 0.01
C PRO A 21 4.60 7.25 0.19
N SER A 22 3.90 6.77 -0.84
CA SER A 22 2.46 6.60 -0.78
C SER A 22 2.04 5.55 0.25
N VAL A 23 0.80 5.66 0.74
CA VAL A 23 0.22 4.67 1.66
C VAL A 23 0.19 3.25 1.04
N ASP A 24 0.02 3.13 -0.27
CA ASP A 24 0.10 1.84 -0.98
C ASP A 24 1.52 1.28 -0.97
N THR A 25 2.53 2.13 -1.21
CA THR A 25 3.93 1.75 -1.16
C THR A 25 4.29 1.26 0.23
N PHE A 26 3.86 1.98 1.26
CA PHE A 26 4.04 1.57 2.64
C PHE A 26 3.40 0.20 2.91
N LYS A 27 2.13 0.00 2.53
CA LYS A 27 1.41 -1.26 2.71
C LYS A 27 2.12 -2.42 2.00
N SER A 28 2.47 -2.24 0.74
CA SER A 28 3.09 -3.30 -0.06
C SER A 28 4.52 -3.59 0.36
N ALA A 29 5.34 -2.60 0.69
CA ALA A 29 6.72 -2.84 1.12
C ALA A 29 6.79 -3.32 2.57
N ALA A 30 6.24 -2.53 3.50
CA ALA A 30 6.41 -2.77 4.93
C ALA A 30 5.79 -4.11 5.36
N PHE A 31 4.61 -4.47 4.86
CA PHE A 31 3.95 -5.70 5.31
C PHE A 31 4.69 -6.95 4.83
N HIS A 32 5.27 -6.92 3.63
CA HIS A 32 6.09 -8.04 3.13
C HIS A 32 7.39 -8.15 3.92
N ILE A 33 7.99 -7.03 4.31
CA ILE A 33 9.17 -7.02 5.19
C ILE A 33 8.81 -7.61 6.56
N LEU A 34 7.73 -7.14 7.20
CA LEU A 34 7.29 -7.62 8.51
C LEU A 34 6.98 -9.12 8.51
N LYS A 35 6.39 -9.64 7.43
CA LYS A 35 6.15 -11.07 7.26
C LYS A 35 7.43 -11.90 7.38
N ARG A 36 8.57 -11.37 6.90
CA ARG A 36 9.87 -12.05 6.99
C ARG A 36 10.35 -12.12 8.44
N PHE A 37 10.11 -11.08 9.23
CA PHE A 37 10.42 -11.05 10.66
C PHE A 37 9.47 -11.90 11.52
N GLY A 38 8.57 -12.69 10.92
CA GLY A 38 7.66 -13.59 11.63
C GLY A 38 6.38 -12.92 12.11
N VAL A 39 6.06 -11.71 11.62
CA VAL A 39 4.78 -11.07 11.91
C VAL A 39 3.69 -11.67 11.03
N ASP A 40 2.57 -12.06 11.64
CA ASP A 40 1.43 -12.58 10.90
C ASP A 40 0.83 -11.50 9.99
N PHE A 41 0.73 -11.83 8.70
CA PHE A 41 0.22 -10.93 7.67
C PHE A 41 -1.30 -10.78 7.75
N GLU A 42 -2.02 -11.80 8.24
CA GLU A 42 -3.48 -11.73 8.37
C GLU A 42 -3.91 -10.81 9.51
N ALA A 43 -3.05 -10.69 10.53
CA ALA A 43 -3.29 -9.82 11.67
C ALA A 43 -2.92 -8.35 11.40
N LEU A 44 -2.15 -8.07 10.35
CA LEU A 44 -1.81 -6.72 9.87
C LEU A 44 -2.83 -6.24 8.84
N SER A 45 -3.50 -5.12 9.10
CA SER A 45 -4.38 -4.52 8.08
C SER A 45 -4.20 -3.01 7.98
N LEU A 46 -4.06 -2.55 6.74
CA LEU A 46 -4.12 -1.13 6.39
C LEU A 46 -5.26 -0.97 5.38
N LYS A 47 -6.30 -0.28 5.83
CA LYS A 47 -7.49 0.05 5.04
C LYS A 47 -7.51 1.55 4.75
N ILE A 48 -7.69 1.89 3.47
CA ILE A 48 -7.80 3.27 3.01
C ILE A 48 -9.29 3.57 2.85
N GLU A 49 -9.85 4.32 3.80
CA GLU A 49 -11.26 4.71 3.80
C GLU A 49 -11.49 5.84 2.80
N SER A 50 -10.66 6.89 2.88
CA SER A 50 -10.62 7.98 1.91
C SER A 50 -9.19 8.27 1.46
N ARG A 51 -9.05 8.66 0.20
CA ARG A 51 -7.80 9.14 -0.38
C ARG A 51 -7.73 10.65 -0.19
N GLY A 52 -6.55 11.17 0.15
CA GLY A 52 -6.32 12.61 0.30
C GLY A 52 -5.10 13.02 -0.51
N VAL A 53 -5.25 14.09 -1.29
CA VAL A 53 -4.18 14.66 -2.11
C VAL A 53 -3.99 16.15 -1.78
N PRO A 54 -2.77 16.69 -1.89
CA PRO A 54 -2.55 18.13 -1.75
C PRO A 54 -3.38 18.91 -2.79
N PRO A 55 -3.83 20.14 -2.48
CA PRO A 55 -3.57 20.91 -1.26
C PRO A 55 -4.54 20.63 -0.10
N ASN A 56 -5.71 20.04 -0.37
CA ASN A 56 -6.80 19.97 0.62
C ASN A 56 -6.69 18.75 1.56
N GLY A 57 -5.94 17.71 1.19
CA GLY A 57 -5.80 16.51 2.01
C GLY A 57 -7.12 15.73 2.13
N GLY A 58 -7.55 15.41 3.35
CA GLY A 58 -8.84 14.75 3.62
C GLY A 58 -8.83 13.22 3.53
N GLY A 59 -7.66 12.60 3.40
CA GLY A 59 -7.50 11.16 3.40
C GLY A 59 -7.59 10.59 4.80
N VAL A 60 -8.12 9.38 4.92
CA VAL A 60 -8.31 8.66 6.18
C VAL A 60 -7.89 7.21 5.98
N VAL A 61 -6.99 6.76 6.84
CA VAL A 61 -6.43 5.41 6.83
C VAL A 61 -6.62 4.78 8.20
N VAL A 62 -7.11 3.55 8.21
CA VAL A 62 -7.23 2.73 9.42
C VAL A 62 -6.13 1.68 9.38
N LEU A 63 -5.24 1.76 10.36
CA LEU A 63 -4.14 0.82 10.55
C LEU A 63 -4.44 -0.04 11.79
N SER A 64 -4.47 -1.36 11.60
CA SER A 64 -4.54 -2.33 12.68
C SER A 64 -3.22 -3.10 12.76
N LEU A 65 -2.58 -3.04 13.93
CA LEU A 65 -1.34 -3.74 14.21
C LEU A 65 -1.55 -4.78 15.32
N PRO A 66 -1.10 -6.02 15.11
CA PRO A 66 -1.09 -7.02 16.17
C PRO A 66 0.05 -6.74 17.15
N ILE A 67 -0.06 -7.33 18.33
CA ILE A 67 1.04 -7.32 19.29
C ILE A 67 2.01 -8.42 18.92
N VAL A 68 3.20 -8.00 18.51
CA VAL A 68 4.30 -8.92 18.23
C VAL A 68 5.07 -9.16 19.51
N GLN A 69 5.12 -10.42 19.97
CA GLN A 69 5.84 -10.79 21.19
C GLN A 69 7.36 -10.87 20.98
N SER A 70 7.76 -11.37 19.81
CA SER A 70 9.15 -11.50 19.39
C SER A 70 9.26 -11.36 17.87
N LEU A 71 10.40 -10.82 17.41
CA LEU A 71 10.75 -10.75 16.00
C LEU A 71 11.78 -11.83 15.70
N THR A 72 11.64 -12.49 14.56
CA THR A 72 12.61 -13.48 14.09
C THR A 72 13.69 -12.78 13.30
N ALA A 73 14.96 -12.95 13.68
CA ALA A 73 16.08 -12.43 12.90
C ALA A 73 16.16 -13.16 11.55
N VAL A 74 16.32 -12.40 10.46
CA VAL A 74 16.42 -12.93 9.10
C VAL A 74 17.76 -12.51 8.52
N ASN A 75 18.49 -13.48 7.94
CA ASN A 75 19.64 -13.18 7.12
C ASN A 75 19.19 -13.05 5.65
N TRP A 76 19.31 -11.86 5.09
CA TRP A 76 18.86 -11.55 3.73
C TRP A 76 19.96 -10.79 2.98
N ILE A 77 20.86 -11.57 2.37
CA ILE A 77 22.05 -11.05 1.67
C ILE A 77 21.82 -11.00 0.15
N ASP A 78 21.04 -11.96 -0.37
CA ASP A 78 20.74 -12.08 -1.80
C ASP A 78 19.25 -11.79 -2.07
N GLU A 79 19.00 -10.98 -3.08
CA GLU A 79 17.69 -10.55 -3.55
C GLU A 79 17.04 -11.56 -4.49
N GLY A 80 17.84 -12.37 -5.20
CA GLY A 80 17.39 -13.36 -6.16
C GLY A 80 16.67 -12.76 -7.38
N PHE A 81 15.83 -13.56 -8.03
CA PHE A 81 15.16 -13.18 -9.28
C PHE A 81 13.76 -12.60 -9.06
N VAL A 82 13.41 -11.58 -9.85
CA VAL A 82 12.06 -10.99 -9.88
C VAL A 82 11.09 -11.93 -10.58
N LYS A 83 10.23 -12.60 -9.80
CA LYS A 83 9.21 -13.51 -10.34
C LYS A 83 8.01 -12.79 -10.96
N LYS A 84 7.55 -11.70 -10.32
CA LYS A 84 6.31 -11.02 -10.67
C LYS A 84 6.30 -9.59 -10.13
N ILE A 85 5.53 -8.73 -10.79
CA ILE A 85 5.35 -7.33 -10.39
C ILE A 85 3.87 -7.11 -10.05
N ARG A 86 3.64 -6.46 -8.90
CA ARG A 86 2.33 -6.02 -8.44
C ARG A 86 2.37 -4.53 -8.17
N GLY A 87 1.36 -3.80 -8.61
CA GLY A 87 1.26 -2.36 -8.40
C GLY A 87 -0.18 -1.94 -8.14
N VAL A 88 -0.35 -0.69 -7.71
CA VAL A 88 -1.66 -0.06 -7.54
C VAL A 88 -1.62 1.28 -8.26
N THR A 89 -2.64 1.56 -9.07
CA THR A 89 -2.94 2.88 -9.61
C THR A 89 -4.21 3.38 -8.95
N PHE A 90 -4.23 4.65 -8.58
CA PHE A 90 -5.42 5.26 -7.99
C PHE A 90 -5.78 6.54 -8.75
N SER A 91 -7.03 6.93 -8.64
CA SER A 91 -7.53 8.20 -9.19
C SER A 91 -8.60 8.76 -8.26
N THR A 92 -8.52 10.06 -8.01
CA THR A 92 -9.43 10.80 -7.11
C THR A 92 -9.95 12.03 -7.83
N LYS A 93 -11.28 12.26 -7.81
CA LYS A 93 -11.93 13.45 -8.41
C LYS A 93 -11.72 13.61 -9.92
N VAL A 94 -11.23 12.57 -10.60
CA VAL A 94 -11.00 12.55 -12.06
C VAL A 94 -11.58 11.27 -12.65
N SER A 95 -11.65 11.17 -13.97
CA SER A 95 -12.16 9.95 -14.63
C SER A 95 -11.26 8.73 -14.36
N SER A 96 -11.86 7.55 -14.21
CA SER A 96 -11.16 6.26 -14.13
C SER A 96 -10.35 5.92 -15.40
N GLN A 97 -10.57 6.63 -16.52
CA GLN A 97 -9.78 6.47 -17.74
C GLN A 97 -8.29 6.80 -17.53
N PHE A 98 -7.97 7.66 -16.57
CA PHE A 98 -6.58 7.95 -16.21
C PHE A 98 -5.87 6.69 -15.69
N GLU A 99 -6.55 5.85 -14.91
CA GLU A 99 -5.97 4.59 -14.40
C GLU A 99 -5.68 3.62 -15.53
N SER A 100 -6.63 3.46 -16.46
CA SER A 100 -6.45 2.60 -17.62
C SER A 100 -5.26 3.04 -18.48
N SER A 101 -5.09 4.36 -18.64
CA SER A 101 -3.95 4.95 -19.36
C SER A 101 -2.63 4.72 -18.63
N MET A 102 -2.60 4.91 -17.31
CA MET A 102 -1.43 4.62 -16.47
C MET A 102 -1.02 3.15 -16.54
N ILE A 103 -1.98 2.22 -16.45
CA ILE A 103 -1.72 0.78 -16.56
C ILE A 103 -1.15 0.44 -17.93
N ARG A 104 -1.72 0.99 -19.01
CA ARG A 104 -1.22 0.77 -20.37
C ARG A 104 0.22 1.25 -20.53
N ALA A 105 0.52 2.46 -20.06
CA ALA A 105 1.86 3.03 -20.11
C ALA A 105 2.88 2.19 -19.30
N ALA A 106 2.53 1.84 -18.06
CA ALA A 106 3.39 1.03 -17.19
C ALA A 106 3.66 -0.36 -17.78
N ARG A 107 2.63 -1.06 -18.28
CA ARG A 107 2.79 -2.37 -18.92
C ARG A 107 3.62 -2.31 -20.21
N GLY A 108 3.56 -1.21 -20.95
CA GLY A 108 4.41 -1.00 -22.12
C GLY A 108 5.91 -1.03 -21.80
N ILE A 109 6.29 -0.57 -20.61
CA ILE A 109 7.68 -0.53 -20.14
C ILE A 109 8.06 -1.85 -19.45
N ILE A 110 7.15 -2.43 -18.66
CA ILE A 110 7.49 -3.56 -17.78
C ILE A 110 7.36 -4.92 -18.48
N ASN A 111 6.39 -5.09 -19.39
CA ASN A 111 6.14 -6.40 -20.04
C ASN A 111 7.36 -6.99 -20.77
N PRO A 112 8.26 -6.20 -21.40
CA PRO A 112 9.49 -6.74 -21.99
C PRO A 112 10.46 -7.36 -20.96
N LEU A 113 10.35 -6.97 -19.69
CA LEU A 113 11.24 -7.42 -18.61
C LEU A 113 10.65 -8.61 -17.83
N VAL A 114 9.35 -8.57 -17.53
CA VAL A 114 8.65 -9.58 -16.73
C VAL A 114 7.25 -9.80 -17.30
N SER A 115 6.85 -11.06 -17.47
CA SER A 115 5.54 -11.42 -18.04
C SER A 115 4.39 -11.37 -17.02
N ASP A 116 4.65 -11.69 -15.74
CA ASP A 116 3.65 -11.66 -14.67
C ASP A 116 3.56 -10.26 -14.02
N VAL A 117 2.81 -9.38 -14.67
CA VAL A 117 2.55 -8.00 -14.20
C VAL A 117 1.06 -7.80 -13.98
N HIS A 118 0.68 -7.44 -12.75
CA HIS A 118 -0.69 -7.10 -12.41
C HIS A 118 -0.77 -5.80 -11.62
N ILE A 119 -1.51 -4.83 -12.13
CA ILE A 119 -1.68 -3.51 -11.52
C ILE A 119 -3.14 -3.35 -11.15
N PHE A 120 -3.42 -3.14 -9.87
CA PHE A 120 -4.77 -2.95 -9.32
C PHE A 120 -5.20 -1.50 -9.49
N THR A 121 -6.51 -1.28 -9.64
CA THR A 121 -7.13 0.05 -9.76
C THR A 121 -7.87 0.42 -8.48
N ASP A 122 -7.70 1.64 -8.00
CA ASP A 122 -8.42 2.23 -6.86
C ASP A 122 -9.00 3.60 -7.23
N HIS A 123 -10.09 3.58 -7.98
CA HIS A 123 -10.83 4.78 -8.35
C HIS A 123 -11.76 5.22 -7.23
N ARG A 124 -11.65 6.48 -6.79
CA ARG A 124 -12.52 7.08 -5.78
C ARG A 124 -13.19 8.34 -6.32
N SER A 125 -14.51 8.41 -6.14
CA SER A 125 -15.36 9.55 -6.47
C SER A 125 -16.23 9.97 -5.29
N GLY A 126 -16.54 11.26 -5.18
CA GLY A 126 -17.38 11.79 -4.09
C GLY A 126 -16.62 11.88 -2.75
N PRO A 127 -17.30 11.74 -1.60
CA PRO A 127 -16.69 11.90 -0.28
C PRO A 127 -15.42 11.06 -0.02
N PRO A 128 -15.29 9.81 -0.51
CA PRO A 128 -14.07 9.01 -0.34
C PRO A 128 -12.85 9.48 -1.14
N ALA A 129 -13.00 10.48 -2.02
CA ALA A 129 -11.92 11.02 -2.85
C ALA A 129 -11.17 12.20 -2.19
N GLY A 130 -11.45 12.47 -0.90
CA GLY A 130 -10.94 13.62 -0.14
C GLY A 130 -11.47 14.95 -0.65
#